data_AF-A0A9Q3KSB9-F1
#
_entry.id   AF-A0A9Q3KSB9-F1
#
_cell.length_a   1.000
_cell.length_b   1.000
_cell.length_c   1.000
_cell.angle_alpha   90.00
_cell.angle_beta   90.00
_cell.angle_gamma   90.00
#
_symmetry.space_group_name_H-M   'P 1'
#
loop_
_entity.id
_entity.type
_entity.pdbx_description
1 polymer ?
#
loop_
_entity_poly.entity_id
_entity_poly.type
_entity_poly.pdbx_seq_one_letter_code
_entity_poly.pdbx_strand_id
1 'polypeptide(L)'
;MAHRLRNPLEPGDLVLVYNKPLESQWGLLFKNCWNGPYGVINQINNGPYELEELDGTKRTRKFAPSHIKRFYPRGKKVQSHTESENDSSEEIEDEDLISEGEEIDQNGYD
;
A
#
# COMPACT_ATOMS: atom_id res chain seq x y z
N MET A 1 -6.64 17.54 -7.20
CA MET A 1 -6.03 16.24 -6.88
C MET A 1 -4.87 16.48 -5.92
N ALA A 2 -5.01 16.15 -4.64
CA ALA A 2 -3.90 16.25 -3.71
C ALA A 2 -2.95 15.06 -3.95
N HIS A 3 -1.74 15.32 -4.43
CA HIS A 3 -0.70 14.31 -4.46
C HIS A 3 -0.27 14.06 -3.01
N ARG A 4 -0.73 12.97 -2.38
CA ARG A 4 -0.29 12.58 -1.04
C ARG A 4 1.22 12.35 -1.10
N LEU A 5 2.00 13.33 -0.64
CA LEU A 5 3.45 13.24 -0.55
C LEU A 5 3.77 12.03 0.35
N ARG A 6 4.37 10.99 -0.23
CA ARG A 6 4.97 9.91 0.56
C ARG A 6 6.36 10.38 0.97
N ASN A 7 6.71 10.20 2.23
CA ASN A 7 8.09 10.38 2.66
C ASN A 7 8.99 9.41 1.86
N PRO A 8 10.16 9.87 1.40
CA PRO A 8 11.12 9.00 0.73
C PRO A 8 11.56 7.88 1.68
N LEU A 9 11.92 6.74 1.09
CA LEU A 9 12.43 5.59 1.84
C LEU A 9 13.93 5.74 2.06
N GLU A 10 14.38 5.36 3.25
CA GLU A 10 15.78 5.45 3.64
C GLU A 10 16.50 4.11 3.39
N PRO A 11 17.83 4.13 3.15
CA PRO A 11 18.62 2.91 3.13
C PRO A 11 18.40 2.06 4.39
N GLY A 12 18.15 0.77 4.22
CA GLY A 12 17.83 -0.17 5.31
C GLY A 12 16.33 -0.32 5.60
N ASP A 13 15.45 0.54 5.05
CA ASP A 13 14.01 0.31 5.12
C ASP A 13 13.62 -1.00 4.46
N LEU A 14 12.69 -1.72 5.08
CA LEU A 14 12.07 -2.90 4.47
C LEU A 14 10.90 -2.49 3.59
N VAL A 15 10.81 -3.08 2.41
CA VAL A 15 9.78 -2.77 1.42
C VAL A 15 9.22 -3.99 0.72
N LEU A 16 7.96 -3.91 0.30
CA LEU A 16 7.31 -4.83 -0.62
C LEU A 16 7.41 -4.30 -2.06
N VAL A 17 7.61 -5.20 -3.01
CA VAL A 17 7.71 -4.88 -4.44
C VAL A 17 6.54 -5.46 -5.21
N TYR A 18 5.92 -4.62 -6.04
CA TYR A 18 4.82 -5.02 -6.91
C TYR A 18 5.30 -5.86 -8.11
N ASN A 19 4.64 -7.00 -8.31
CA ASN A 19 4.92 -7.97 -9.35
C ASN A 19 3.92 -7.83 -10.52
N LYS A 20 4.22 -6.91 -11.45
CA LYS A 20 3.35 -6.61 -12.60
C LYS A 20 3.07 -7.83 -13.51
N PRO A 21 4.07 -8.68 -13.86
CA PRO A 21 3.80 -9.89 -14.63
C PRO A 21 2.76 -10.80 -13.97
N LEU A 22 2.81 -10.92 -12.63
CA LEU A 22 1.90 -11.79 -11.87
C LEU A 22 0.43 -11.35 -12.03
N GLU A 23 0.17 -10.04 -11.98
CA GLU A 23 -1.18 -9.49 -12.20
C GLU A 23 -1.64 -9.71 -13.64
N SER A 24 -0.77 -9.45 -14.62
CA SER A 24 -1.15 -9.51 -16.04
C SER A 24 -1.41 -10.93 -16.57
N GLN A 25 -0.70 -11.94 -16.06
CA GLN A 25 -0.78 -13.31 -16.57
C GLN A 25 -1.80 -14.18 -15.83
N TRP A 26 -2.01 -13.94 -14.54
CA TRP A 26 -2.92 -14.73 -13.72
C TRP A 26 -4.15 -13.93 -13.25
N GLY A 27 -4.30 -12.66 -13.63
CA GLY A 27 -5.47 -11.84 -13.29
C GLY A 27 -5.70 -11.73 -11.78
N LEU A 28 -6.98 -11.68 -11.39
CA LEU A 28 -7.43 -11.54 -9.99
C LEU A 28 -7.19 -12.79 -9.12
N LEU A 29 -6.66 -13.89 -9.66
CA LEU A 29 -6.32 -15.09 -8.89
C LEU A 29 -5.29 -14.77 -7.80
N PHE A 30 -4.42 -13.78 -8.05
CA PHE A 30 -3.48 -13.26 -7.07
C PHE A 30 -3.82 -11.80 -6.73
N LYS A 31 -4.82 -11.60 -5.85
CA LYS A 31 -5.11 -10.27 -5.27
C LYS A 31 -3.89 -9.65 -4.56
N ASN A 32 -2.92 -10.50 -4.17
CA ASN A 32 -1.71 -10.10 -3.46
C ASN A 32 -0.48 -10.21 -4.38
N CYS A 33 -0.29 -9.23 -5.25
CA CYS A 33 0.83 -9.10 -6.18
C CYS A 33 2.05 -8.37 -5.58
N TRP A 34 2.19 -8.40 -4.25
CA TRP A 34 3.29 -7.76 -3.52
C TRP A 34 4.25 -8.84 -3.01
N ASN A 35 5.47 -8.83 -3.52
CA ASN A 35 6.52 -9.77 -3.13
C ASN A 35 7.37 -9.18 -2.01
N GLY A 36 7.70 -10.06 -1.05
CA GLY A 36 8.86 -10.02 -0.15
C GLY A 36 9.04 -8.78 0.71
N PRO A 37 9.69 -8.87 1.87
CA PRO A 37 10.45 -7.75 2.39
C PRO A 37 11.83 -7.70 1.69
N TYR A 38 12.14 -6.57 1.07
CA TYR A 38 13.44 -6.23 0.49
C TYR A 38 14.06 -5.07 1.27
N GLY A 39 15.39 -5.02 1.36
CA GLY A 39 16.11 -3.86 1.90
C GLY A 39 16.28 -2.78 0.84
N VAL A 40 16.06 -1.52 1.20
CA VAL A 40 16.43 -0.37 0.36
C VAL A 40 17.93 -0.13 0.43
N ILE A 41 18.60 -0.06 -0.71
CA ILE A 41 20.03 0.30 -0.78
C ILE A 41 20.16 1.82 -0.90
N ASN A 42 19.48 2.42 -1.88
CA ASN A 42 19.48 3.86 -2.12
C ASN A 42 18.31 4.27 -3.04
N GLN A 43 18.10 5.58 -3.16
CA GLN A 43 17.24 6.19 -4.16
C GLN A 43 18.09 6.98 -5.18
N ILE A 44 17.78 6.82 -6.46
CA ILE A 44 18.52 7.51 -7.54
C ILE A 44 17.76 8.76 -7.95
N ASN A 45 18.32 9.95 -7.68
CA ASN A 45 17.80 11.24 -8.12
C ASN A 45 16.29 11.44 -7.85
N ASN A 46 15.81 11.06 -6.66
CA ASN A 46 14.37 11.05 -6.30
C ASN A 46 13.47 10.18 -7.21
N GLY A 47 14.07 9.30 -7.99
CA GLY A 47 13.41 8.39 -8.92
C GLY A 47 13.37 6.97 -8.36
N PRO A 48 13.84 5.97 -9.14
CA PRO A 48 13.75 4.57 -8.76
C PRO A 48 14.72 4.21 -7.63
N TYR A 49 14.37 3.14 -6.93
CA TYR A 49 15.16 2.59 -5.83
C TYR A 49 15.96 1.37 -6.28
N GLU A 50 17.16 1.23 -5.71
CA GLU A 50 17.96 0.01 -5.73
C GLU A 50 17.64 -0.80 -4.48
N LEU A 51 17.41 -2.10 -4.63
CA LEU A 51 16.99 -2.98 -3.55
C LEU A 51 17.94 -4.16 -3.40
N GLU A 52 17.97 -4.72 -2.21
CA GLU A 52 18.61 -5.99 -1.89
C GLU A 52 17.64 -6.98 -1.26
N GLU A 53 17.91 -8.26 -1.47
CA GLU A 53 17.31 -9.35 -0.71
C GLU A 53 17.78 -9.29 0.75
N LEU A 54 17.09 -10.00 1.65
CA LEU A 54 17.42 -10.02 3.08
C LEU A 54 18.80 -10.60 3.42
N ASP A 55 19.43 -11.32 2.50
CA ASP A 55 20.79 -11.87 2.61
C ASP A 55 21.87 -10.89 2.12
N GLY A 56 21.48 -9.67 1.71
CA GLY A 56 22.38 -8.66 1.13
C GLY A 56 22.60 -8.83 -0.38
N THR A 57 21.90 -9.76 -1.04
CA THR A 57 22.02 -9.92 -2.50
C THR A 57 21.33 -8.76 -3.22
N LYS A 58 22.11 -7.94 -3.93
CA LYS A 58 21.56 -6.81 -4.71
C LYS A 58 20.68 -7.30 -5.86
N ARG A 59 19.53 -6.67 -6.03
CA ARG A 59 18.66 -6.86 -7.20
C ARG A 59 19.18 -6.05 -8.37
N THR A 60 19.37 -6.72 -9.51
CA THR A 60 19.87 -6.08 -10.75
C THR A 60 18.92 -5.00 -11.30
N ARG A 61 17.62 -5.13 -11.03
CA ARG A 61 16.60 -4.20 -11.53
C ARG A 61 16.33 -3.09 -10.52
N LYS A 62 16.11 -1.89 -11.04
CA LYS A 62 15.65 -0.71 -10.29
C LYS A 62 14.13 -0.64 -10.28
N PHE A 63 13.55 -0.22 -9.16
CA PHE A 63 12.10 -0.21 -8.97
C PHE A 63 11.55 1.21 -8.86
N ALA A 64 10.50 1.50 -9.63
CA ALA A 64 9.83 2.80 -9.57
C ALA A 64 9.14 2.98 -8.21
N PRO A 65 9.05 4.21 -7.67
CA PRO A 65 8.38 4.47 -6.39
C PRO A 65 6.93 3.95 -6.31
N SER A 66 6.21 3.90 -7.44
CA SER A 66 4.85 3.37 -7.53
C SER A 66 4.77 1.85 -7.32
N HIS A 67 5.86 1.12 -7.58
CA HIS A 67 5.94 -0.33 -7.42
C HIS A 67 6.46 -0.75 -6.04
N ILE A 68 6.62 0.20 -5.11
CA ILE A 68 7.20 -0.04 -3.79
C ILE A 68 6.22 0.40 -2.71
N LYS A 69 6.13 -0.40 -1.65
CA LYS A 69 5.41 -0.08 -0.40
C LYS A 69 6.31 -0.38 0.78
N ARG A 70 6.27 0.43 1.84
CA ARG A 70 6.99 0.12 3.08
C ARG A 70 6.41 -1.17 3.69
N PHE A 71 7.28 -2.04 4.16
CA PHE A 71 6.94 -3.27 4.87
C PHE A 71 7.07 -3.05 6.37
N TYR A 72 6.01 -3.38 7.11
CA TYR A 72 6.01 -3.32 8.56
C TYR A 72 6.01 -4.76 9.11
N PRO A 73 7.14 -5.25 9.67
CA PRO A 73 7.21 -6.60 10.23
C PRO A 73 6.21 -6.77 11.38
N ARG A 74 5.53 -7.90 11.42
CA ARG A 74 4.58 -8.26 12.49
C ARG A 74 5.34 -9.00 13.60
N GLY A 75 5.50 -8.38 14.79
CA GLY A 75 6.21 -8.97 15.94
C GLY A 75 6.90 -7.92 16.82
N LYS A 76 7.47 -8.34 17.97
CA LYS A 76 8.17 -7.42 18.89
C LYS A 76 9.36 -6.75 18.18
N LYS A 77 9.25 -5.44 17.96
CA LYS A 77 10.34 -4.56 17.51
C LYS A 77 11.53 -4.68 18.48
N VAL A 78 12.72 -5.02 17.97
CA VAL A 78 13.95 -4.50 18.55
C VAL A 78 13.97 -3.03 18.19
N GLN A 79 14.03 -2.16 19.20
CA GLN A 79 13.86 -0.71 19.06
C GLN A 79 14.92 -0.12 18.11
N SER A 80 14.46 0.48 17.01
CA SER A 80 15.05 1.71 16.50
C SER A 80 13.91 2.74 16.38
N HIS A 81 14.02 3.81 17.16
CA HIS A 81 13.13 4.97 17.04
C HIS A 81 13.45 5.69 15.72
N THR A 82 12.53 5.60 14.77
CA THR A 82 12.20 6.75 13.91
C THR A 82 10.67 6.85 13.87
N GLU A 83 10.14 7.78 14.66
CA GLU A 83 8.75 8.21 14.59
C GLU A 83 8.50 8.85 13.21
N SER A 84 7.60 8.25 12.44
CA SER A 84 6.78 9.00 11.49
C SER A 84 5.41 8.34 11.46
N GLU A 85 4.53 8.88 12.30
CA GLU A 85 3.10 8.61 12.32
C GLU A 85 2.48 9.13 11.01
N ASN A 86 1.88 8.24 10.20
CA ASN A 86 0.56 8.43 9.60
C ASN A 86 0.13 7.15 8.87
N ASP A 87 -0.54 6.24 9.58
CA ASP A 87 -1.20 5.08 9.01
C ASP A 87 -2.70 5.19 9.30
N SER A 88 -3.43 5.91 8.43
CA SER A 88 -4.88 5.79 8.35
C SER A 88 -5.19 4.71 7.32
N SER A 89 -5.30 3.48 7.82
CA SER A 89 -6.11 2.44 7.20
C SER A 89 -7.55 2.64 7.67
N GLU A 90 -8.38 3.29 6.84
CA GLU A 90 -9.82 3.35 7.06
C GLU A 90 -10.42 1.98 6.69
N GLU A 91 -10.90 1.29 7.71
CA GLU A 91 -11.80 0.14 7.59
C GLU A 91 -13.14 0.65 7.04
N ILE A 92 -13.61 0.07 5.94
CA ILE A 92 -14.94 0.35 5.42
C ILE A 92 -15.90 -0.51 6.25
N GLU A 93 -16.69 0.13 7.10
CA GLU A 93 -17.83 -0.50 7.78
C GLU A 93 -18.99 -0.59 6.77
N ASP A 94 -19.44 -1.82 6.52
CA ASP A 94 -20.61 -2.13 5.69
C ASP A 94 -21.89 -1.68 6.42
N GLU A 95 -22.51 -0.58 5.97
CA GLU A 95 -23.82 -0.14 6.46
C GLU A 95 -24.93 -0.65 5.51
N ASP A 96 -25.66 -1.66 5.99
CA ASP A 96 -26.88 -2.21 5.42
C ASP A 96 -27.99 -1.14 5.36
N LEU A 97 -28.32 -0.66 4.16
CA LEU A 97 -29.48 0.22 3.98
C LEU A 97 -30.79 -0.59 4.05
N ILE A 98 -31.34 -0.67 5.26
CA ILE A 98 -32.72 -1.06 5.50
C ILE A 98 -33.62 0.06 4.95
N SER A 99 -34.22 -0.19 3.78
CA SER A 99 -35.27 0.66 3.21
C SER A 99 -36.61 0.32 3.88
N GLU A 100 -36.88 0.91 5.05
CA GLU A 100 -38.24 0.96 5.59
C GLU A 100 -38.99 2.13 4.96
N GLY A 101 -40.14 1.83 4.36
CA GLY A 101 -40.97 2.80 3.67
C GLY A 101 -41.75 3.69 4.63
N GLU A 102 -42.05 4.90 4.15
CA GLU A 102 -43.12 5.72 4.70
C GLU A 102 -44.10 6.05 3.56
N GLU A 103 -45.29 5.46 3.68
CA GLU A 103 -46.52 5.96 3.07
C GLU A 103 -46.81 7.37 3.60
N ILE A 104 -47.13 8.31 2.71
CA ILE A 104 -47.92 9.47 3.11
C ILE A 104 -48.99 9.71 2.04
N ASP A 105 -50.22 9.60 2.52
CA ASP A 105 -51.47 9.65 1.79
C ASP A 105 -51.97 11.11 1.62
N GLN A 106 -52.63 11.36 0.49
CA GLN A 106 -53.67 12.38 0.22
C GLN A 106 -53.38 13.89 0.30
N ASN A 107 -53.56 14.57 -0.86
CA ASN A 107 -54.37 15.79 -1.12
C ASN A 107 -54.13 16.19 -2.60
N GLY A 108 -55.07 16.32 -3.54
CA GLY A 108 -56.46 16.75 -3.44
C GLY A 108 -56.57 18.27 -3.75
N TYR A 109 -56.46 18.70 -5.01
CA TYR A 109 -56.92 20.02 -5.49
C TYR A 109 -57.34 20.00 -6.97
N ASP A 110 -58.64 20.24 -7.14
CA ASP A 110 -59.46 20.77 -8.26
C ASP A 110 -59.26 20.27 -9.70
#